data_AF-A0A5F1ZW08-F1
#
_entry.id   AF-A0A5F1ZW08-F1
#
_cell.length_a   1.000
_cell.length_b   1.000
_cell.length_c   1.000
_cell.angle_alpha   90.00
_cell.angle_beta   90.00
_cell.angle_gamma   90.00
#
_symmetry.space_group_name_H-M   'P 1'
#
loop_
_entity.id
_entity.type
_entity.pdbx_description
1 polymer ?
#
loop_
_entity_poly.entity_id
_entity_poly.type
_entity_poly.pdbx_seq_one_letter_code
_entity_poly.pdbx_strand_id
1 'polypeptide(L)'
;MSRSLSLLKVFSSVLFIGLLVACNSKTPSDSKIISLTVPSSEEKSPDVVLKKLGNLDEDPALESFALVRNGTSEILAVFKKQNDEWVLQSKLQFNLLNIGPFHYDNKSSSWKPGDDEKSEKAGYVVKRILMEELPGDSFNSLFLEVLSEEPPIGLFSVPYVLRKGEKILNGLAVLKDHQFLPKSKRIDFSYNKEEKNLTIFPNNRTYAQNFNFNGWELVPDVPNVAAPGLMTVEAPSSWSKGKQEEVVIWFKNRGSFSGTTYISLSFPLGGKLEIDSGKEGLKAYPAGSSIFSSNQKYINSTVPLLEITKEGWARNHKYGVKFKYTPDTDEVPYILVRSTSKSYRDKVNLPTDFSSVKTEVDQQGFRSYPLSLVSRGKSKQ
;
A
#
# COMPACT_ATOMS: atom_id res chain seq x y z
N MET A 1 33.57 64.75 18.46
CA MET A 1 33.60 63.38 17.89
C MET A 1 32.91 62.41 18.85
N SER A 2 31.60 62.17 18.76
CA SER A 2 30.95 61.05 19.52
C SER A 2 29.55 60.63 19.04
N ARG A 3 29.08 61.07 17.86
CA ARG A 3 27.72 60.73 17.38
C ARG A 3 27.64 59.57 16.39
N SER A 4 28.76 59.08 15.85
CA SER A 4 28.76 58.01 14.83
C SER A 4 28.80 56.57 15.39
N LEU A 5 29.15 56.36 16.66
CA LEU A 5 29.25 55.00 17.24
C LEU A 5 27.91 54.40 17.71
N SER A 6 26.86 55.21 17.89
CA SER A 6 25.54 54.78 18.38
C SER A 6 24.72 54.08 17.29
N LEU A 7 24.69 54.66 16.09
CA LEU A 7 23.88 54.16 14.96
C LEU A 7 24.39 52.82 14.42
N LEU A 8 25.70 52.56 14.47
CA LEU A 8 26.30 51.30 14.01
C LEU A 8 25.92 50.12 14.93
N LYS A 9 25.78 50.34 16.24
CA LYS A 9 25.36 49.31 17.21
C LYS A 9 23.87 48.99 17.11
N VAL A 10 23.03 49.99 16.82
CA VAL A 10 21.59 49.78 16.59
C VAL A 10 21.37 49.06 15.26
N PHE A 11 22.08 49.43 14.19
CA PHE A 11 22.00 48.71 12.91
C PHE A 11 22.50 47.27 13.03
N SER A 12 23.59 47.02 13.76
CA SER A 12 24.10 45.66 13.98
C SER A 12 23.15 44.81 14.84
N SER A 13 22.45 45.40 15.82
CA SER A 13 21.46 44.69 16.64
C SER A 13 20.17 44.39 15.86
N VAL A 14 19.74 45.29 14.97
CA VAL A 14 18.59 45.04 14.07
C VAL A 14 18.92 44.03 12.97
N LEU A 15 20.17 43.99 12.48
CA LEU A 15 20.61 42.97 11.52
C LEU A 15 20.69 41.56 12.16
N PHE A 16 21.09 41.46 13.44
CA PHE A 16 21.10 40.19 14.17
C PHE A 16 19.69 39.70 14.56
N ILE A 17 18.74 40.61 14.81
CA ILE A 17 17.33 40.25 15.02
C ILE A 17 16.65 39.88 13.69
N GLY A 18 17.06 40.49 12.57
CA GLY A 18 16.59 40.14 11.22
C GLY A 18 17.03 38.76 10.72
N LEU A 19 18.12 38.20 11.26
CA LEU A 19 18.58 36.83 11.00
C LEU A 19 17.84 35.76 11.83
N LEU A 20 17.00 36.16 12.79
CA LEU A 20 16.09 35.28 13.52
C LEU A 20 14.68 35.22 12.89
N VAL A 21 14.46 35.91 11.77
CA VAL A 21 13.24 35.78 10.97
C VAL A 21 13.25 34.42 10.27
N ALA A 22 12.60 33.47 10.94
CA ALA A 22 12.03 32.25 10.38
C ALA A 22 12.96 31.49 9.43
N CYS A 23 13.84 30.65 10.00
CA CYS A 23 14.03 29.34 9.39
C CYS A 23 12.65 28.69 9.32
N ASN A 24 11.96 28.85 8.18
CA ASN A 24 10.71 28.18 7.89
C ASN A 24 11.07 26.69 7.83
N SER A 25 11.02 26.04 8.99
CA SER A 25 11.36 24.63 9.11
C SER A 25 10.47 23.90 8.13
N LYS A 26 11.12 23.12 7.26
CA LYS A 26 10.40 22.34 6.25
C LYS A 26 9.50 21.27 6.89
N THR A 27 9.60 21.04 8.21
CA THR A 27 8.73 20.17 9.04
C THR A 27 8.09 20.96 10.19
N PRO A 28 6.92 20.54 10.71
CA PRO A 28 6.35 21.11 11.94
C PRO A 28 7.30 20.94 13.14
N SER A 29 7.17 21.83 14.14
CA SER A 29 7.87 21.68 15.42
C SER A 29 7.37 20.47 16.20
N ASP A 30 8.17 19.92 17.10
CA ASP A 30 7.78 18.72 17.85
C ASP A 30 6.56 18.98 18.76
N SER A 31 6.48 20.17 19.36
CA SER A 31 5.29 20.62 20.11
C SER A 31 4.03 20.68 19.24
N LYS A 32 4.14 21.14 17.99
CA LYS A 32 3.02 21.17 17.04
C LYS A 32 2.64 19.76 16.58
N ILE A 33 3.62 18.89 16.35
CA ILE A 33 3.39 17.47 16.02
C ILE A 33 2.61 16.80 17.16
N ILE A 34 3.08 16.92 18.40
CA ILE A 34 2.48 16.30 19.58
C ILE A 34 1.04 16.78 19.76
N SER A 35 0.82 18.10 19.81
CA SER A 35 -0.51 18.69 20.04
C SER A 35 -1.54 18.33 18.96
N LEU A 36 -1.10 18.12 17.72
CA LEU A 36 -1.97 17.67 16.63
C LEU A 36 -2.20 16.15 16.64
N THR A 37 -1.26 15.37 17.17
CA THR A 37 -1.30 13.89 17.11
C THR A 37 -1.99 13.28 18.33
N VAL A 38 -1.73 13.82 19.51
CA VAL A 38 -2.15 13.30 20.80
C VAL A 38 -3.07 14.33 21.46
N PRO A 39 -4.35 14.00 21.73
CA PRO A 39 -5.21 14.87 22.52
C PRO A 39 -4.63 15.07 23.91
N SER A 40 -4.72 16.27 24.48
CA SER A 40 -4.14 16.57 25.80
C SER A 40 -4.68 15.70 26.94
N SER A 41 -5.89 15.13 26.80
CA SER A 41 -6.46 14.17 27.74
C SER A 41 -5.78 12.79 27.73
N GLU A 42 -5.00 12.49 26.68
CA GLU A 42 -4.35 11.19 26.44
C GLU A 42 -2.83 11.28 26.49
N GLU A 43 -2.27 12.44 26.83
CA GLU A 43 -0.83 12.66 26.92
C GLU A 43 -0.21 11.83 28.05
N LYS A 44 0.77 11.01 27.67
CA LYS A 44 1.57 10.13 28.55
C LYS A 44 3.05 10.33 28.21
N SER A 45 3.53 11.56 28.44
CA SER A 45 4.89 12.01 28.09
C SER A 45 5.24 11.76 26.62
N PRO A 46 4.53 12.42 25.69
CA PRO A 46 4.74 12.22 24.26
C PRO A 46 6.11 12.75 23.80
N ASP A 47 6.74 12.01 22.87
CA ASP A 47 8.04 12.35 22.28
C ASP A 47 8.06 12.07 20.77
N VAL A 48 8.75 12.92 20.00
CA VAL A 48 8.88 12.76 18.55
C VAL A 48 10.16 11.99 18.25
N VAL A 49 10.01 10.69 17.98
CA VAL A 49 11.13 9.75 17.74
C VAL A 49 11.73 9.94 16.35
N LEU A 50 10.91 10.27 15.36
CA LEU A 50 11.34 10.50 13.98
C LEU A 50 10.46 11.57 13.34
N LYS A 51 11.05 12.41 12.48
CA LYS A 51 10.30 13.18 11.50
C LYS A 51 11.05 13.25 10.17
N LYS A 52 10.33 13.13 9.06
CA LYS A 52 10.91 13.10 7.72
C LYS A 52 9.96 13.73 6.71
N LEU A 53 10.52 14.43 5.73
CA LEU A 53 9.76 14.96 4.59
C LEU A 53 9.80 14.01 3.41
N GLY A 54 8.70 13.96 2.69
CA GLY A 54 8.61 13.29 1.41
C GLY A 54 7.30 13.60 0.72
N ASN A 55 7.23 13.31 -0.56
CA ASN A 55 5.95 13.25 -1.25
C ASN A 55 5.30 11.89 -0.97
N LEU A 56 4.17 11.85 -0.29
CA LEU A 56 3.44 10.64 0.13
C LEU A 56 2.13 10.43 -0.65
N ASP A 57 1.72 11.39 -1.46
CA ASP A 57 0.51 11.32 -2.28
C ASP A 57 0.75 11.90 -3.69
N GLU A 58 -0.30 12.09 -4.49
CA GLU A 58 -0.13 12.55 -5.89
C GLU A 58 0.11 14.06 -6.00
N ASP A 59 0.02 14.80 -4.91
CA ASP A 59 0.23 16.25 -4.87
C ASP A 59 1.73 16.58 -4.99
N PRO A 60 2.09 17.66 -5.71
CA PRO A 60 3.45 18.18 -5.68
C PRO A 60 3.91 18.69 -4.29
N ALA A 61 2.99 18.99 -3.37
CA ALA A 61 3.33 19.48 -2.04
C ALA A 61 3.92 18.37 -1.16
N LEU A 62 5.01 18.69 -0.45
CA LEU A 62 5.63 17.73 0.47
C LEU A 62 4.80 17.55 1.75
N GLU A 63 4.63 16.31 2.17
CA GLU A 63 4.15 15.94 3.49
C GLU A 63 5.31 15.76 4.47
N SER A 64 5.02 16.05 5.74
CA SER A 64 5.86 15.66 6.87
C SER A 64 5.29 14.43 7.53
N PHE A 65 6.11 13.41 7.66
CA PHE A 65 5.80 12.20 8.39
C PHE A 65 6.49 12.23 9.76
N ALA A 66 5.81 11.84 10.83
CA ALA A 66 6.40 11.74 12.16
C ALA A 66 6.02 10.44 12.86
N LEU A 67 6.96 9.89 13.63
CA LEU A 67 6.72 8.82 14.59
C LEU A 67 6.72 9.43 16.00
N VAL A 68 5.58 9.41 16.66
CA VAL A 68 5.37 9.95 18.01
C VAL A 68 5.22 8.79 18.98
N ARG A 69 6.03 8.73 20.02
CA ARG A 69 5.84 7.78 21.12
C ARG A 69 5.05 8.46 22.22
N ASN A 70 4.01 7.80 22.72
CA ASN A 70 3.17 8.30 23.81
C ASN A 70 2.81 7.16 24.77
N GLY A 71 3.44 7.11 25.94
CA GLY A 71 3.35 5.99 26.88
C GLY A 71 3.69 4.65 26.21
N THR A 72 2.72 3.73 26.18
CA THR A 72 2.84 2.40 25.57
C THR A 72 2.35 2.36 24.11
N SER A 73 2.45 3.47 23.38
CA SER A 73 2.03 3.54 21.98
C SER A 73 3.04 4.28 21.12
N GLU A 74 3.17 3.85 19.87
CA GLU A 74 3.86 4.56 18.79
C GLU A 74 2.84 4.93 17.73
N ILE A 75 2.75 6.23 17.42
CA ILE A 75 1.77 6.80 16.52
C ILE A 75 2.52 7.32 15.29
N LEU A 76 2.16 6.77 14.15
CA LEU A 76 2.64 7.19 12.86
C LEU A 76 1.73 8.28 12.30
N ALA A 77 2.18 9.52 12.26
CA ALA A 77 1.40 10.66 11.82
C ALA A 77 1.90 11.24 10.48
N VAL A 78 0.97 11.63 9.62
CA VAL A 78 1.24 12.33 8.36
C VAL A 78 0.63 13.72 8.40
N PHE A 79 1.43 14.73 8.11
CA PHE A 79 1.05 16.13 8.10
C PHE A 79 1.26 16.73 6.72
N LYS A 80 0.36 17.62 6.32
CA LYS A 80 0.47 18.39 5.08
C LYS A 80 0.30 19.86 5.38
N LYS A 81 1.02 20.71 4.65
CA LYS A 81 0.90 22.16 4.81
C LYS A 81 -0.30 22.65 4.01
N GLN A 82 -1.28 23.26 4.68
CA GLN A 82 -2.46 23.88 4.08
C GLN A 82 -2.53 25.33 4.55
N ASN A 83 -2.59 26.30 3.62
CA ASN A 83 -2.61 27.73 3.95
C ASN A 83 -1.49 28.15 4.93
N ASP A 84 -0.27 27.66 4.69
CA ASP A 84 0.90 27.84 5.56
C ASP A 84 0.83 27.22 6.96
N GLU A 85 -0.22 26.49 7.30
CA GLU A 85 -0.35 25.74 8.55
C GLU A 85 -0.17 24.24 8.35
N TRP A 86 0.48 23.57 9.30
CA TRP A 86 0.59 22.12 9.29
C TRP A 86 -0.69 21.48 9.84
N VAL A 87 -1.31 20.63 9.02
CA VAL A 87 -2.55 19.91 9.33
C VAL A 87 -2.29 18.42 9.33
N LEU A 88 -2.74 17.71 10.38
CA LEU A 88 -2.71 16.25 10.44
C LEU A 88 -3.67 15.67 9.40
N GLN A 89 -3.15 14.88 8.46
CA GLN A 89 -3.94 14.20 7.43
C GLN A 89 -4.41 12.82 7.90
N SER A 90 -3.50 12.05 8.49
CA SER A 90 -3.80 10.71 8.97
C SER A 90 -2.85 10.30 10.08
N LYS A 91 -3.28 9.35 10.91
CA LYS A 91 -2.42 8.69 11.88
C LYS A 91 -2.74 7.21 12.01
N LEU A 92 -1.72 6.40 12.26
CA LEU A 92 -1.83 4.97 12.56
C LEU A 92 -1.13 4.69 13.89
N GLN A 93 -1.87 4.10 14.83
CA GLN A 93 -1.35 3.79 16.16
C GLN A 93 -0.92 2.32 16.25
N PHE A 94 0.28 2.11 16.78
CA PHE A 94 0.86 0.83 17.14
C PHE A 94 0.95 0.77 18.67
N ASN A 95 0.43 -0.30 19.25
CA ASN A 95 0.53 -0.50 20.70
C ASN A 95 1.84 -1.19 21.01
N LEU A 96 2.72 -0.52 21.74
CA LEU A 96 3.89 -1.15 22.35
C LEU A 96 3.33 -2.14 23.39
N LEU A 97 3.44 -3.44 23.15
CA LEU A 97 2.99 -4.43 24.13
C LEU A 97 3.77 -4.27 25.44
N ASN A 98 3.13 -4.70 26.53
CA ASN A 98 3.70 -4.94 27.86
C ASN A 98 4.97 -5.78 27.76
N ILE A 99 6.12 -5.13 27.66
CA ILE A 99 7.41 -5.79 27.85
C ILE A 99 7.85 -5.65 29.32
N GLY A 100 7.02 -5.02 30.17
CA GLY A 100 7.50 -4.36 31.37
C GLY A 100 8.67 -3.42 31.03
N PRO A 101 9.36 -2.82 32.01
CA PRO A 101 10.69 -2.31 31.77
C PRO A 101 11.58 -3.47 31.27
N PHE A 102 12.13 -3.34 30.07
CA PHE A 102 13.20 -4.21 29.62
C PHE A 102 14.35 -4.13 30.62
N HIS A 103 14.82 -5.26 31.15
CA HIS A 103 16.08 -5.31 31.86
C HIS A 103 17.13 -5.99 31.00
N TYR A 104 18.35 -5.48 31.09
CA TYR A 104 19.49 -6.08 30.43
C TYR A 104 19.98 -7.24 31.30
N ASP A 105 19.83 -8.47 30.82
CA ASP A 105 20.38 -9.64 31.50
C ASP A 105 21.88 -9.75 31.16
N ASN A 106 22.71 -9.34 32.12
CA ASN A 106 24.18 -9.39 32.02
C ASN A 106 24.72 -10.83 31.82
N LYS A 107 23.96 -11.88 32.19
CA LYS A 107 24.41 -13.26 32.03
C LYS A 107 24.23 -13.77 30.61
N SER A 108 23.19 -13.31 29.91
CA SER A 108 22.90 -13.70 28.53
C SER A 108 23.19 -12.60 27.51
N SER A 109 23.79 -11.48 27.95
CA SER A 109 24.10 -10.28 27.15
C SER A 109 22.94 -9.87 26.23
N SER A 110 21.72 -9.93 26.76
CA SER A 110 20.50 -9.72 25.97
C SER A 110 19.41 -9.07 26.80
N TRP A 111 18.61 -8.24 26.13
CA TRP A 111 17.43 -7.62 26.70
C TRP A 111 16.32 -8.65 26.92
N LYS A 112 15.78 -8.72 28.14
CA LYS A 112 14.69 -9.63 28.52
C LYS A 112 13.43 -8.87 28.92
N PRO A 113 12.24 -9.41 28.59
CA PRO A 113 10.97 -8.87 29.05
C PRO A 113 10.84 -8.97 30.58
N GLY A 114 10.17 -8.00 31.20
CA GLY A 114 9.80 -7.99 32.62
C GLY A 114 8.57 -8.87 32.91
N ASP A 115 8.45 -9.28 34.18
CA ASP A 115 7.55 -10.33 34.67
C ASP A 115 6.10 -9.85 34.94
N ASP A 116 5.44 -9.17 33.99
CA ASP A 116 4.00 -8.84 34.12
C ASP A 116 3.09 -9.68 33.20
N GLU A 117 1.92 -10.03 33.74
CA GLU A 117 1.02 -11.09 33.31
C GLU A 117 0.55 -11.04 31.83
N LYS A 118 0.38 -12.26 31.30
CA LYS A 118 -0.13 -12.63 29.98
C LYS A 118 -1.36 -11.79 29.55
N SER A 119 -1.12 -10.81 28.69
CA SER A 119 -2.17 -10.20 27.87
C SER A 119 -2.51 -11.12 26.69
N GLU A 120 -3.79 -11.41 26.47
CA GLU A 120 -4.30 -12.16 25.30
C GLU A 120 -4.24 -11.36 23.98
N LYS A 121 -3.72 -10.13 23.97
CA LYS A 121 -3.73 -9.24 22.80
C LYS A 121 -2.35 -9.07 22.19
N ALA A 122 -2.29 -9.13 20.86
CA ALA A 122 -1.11 -8.85 20.05
C ALA A 122 -0.67 -7.37 20.16
N GLY A 123 0.63 -7.13 20.05
CA GLY A 123 1.23 -5.78 20.09
C GLY A 123 2.35 -5.60 19.07
N TYR A 124 2.65 -4.34 18.79
CA TYR A 124 3.42 -3.89 17.64
C TYR A 124 4.41 -2.78 18.01
N VAL A 125 5.66 -2.88 17.57
CA VAL A 125 6.68 -1.81 17.70
C VAL A 125 7.26 -1.50 16.33
N VAL A 126 7.36 -0.22 15.93
CA VAL A 126 7.97 0.16 14.66
C VAL A 126 9.49 0.21 14.83
N LYS A 127 10.20 -0.71 14.16
CA LYS A 127 11.67 -0.79 14.23
C LYS A 127 12.37 0.10 13.22
N ARG A 128 11.84 0.14 12.00
CA ARG A 128 12.47 0.81 10.87
C ARG A 128 11.41 1.36 9.93
N ILE A 129 11.72 2.51 9.35
CA ILE A 129 10.88 3.17 8.36
C ILE A 129 11.73 3.50 7.14
N LEU A 130 11.30 3.04 5.99
CA LEU A 130 11.89 3.30 4.69
C LEU A 130 10.83 3.97 3.80
N MET A 131 11.25 4.91 2.97
CA MET A 131 10.36 5.65 2.07
C MET A 131 10.91 5.52 0.65
N GLU A 132 10.13 4.90 -0.22
CA GLU A 132 10.54 4.53 -1.58
C GLU A 132 9.36 4.53 -2.54
N GLU A 133 9.59 4.93 -3.79
CA GLU A 133 8.58 4.88 -4.86
C GLU A 133 8.34 3.45 -5.33
N LEU A 134 7.06 3.08 -5.45
CA LEU A 134 6.63 1.84 -6.11
C LEU A 134 6.53 2.02 -7.64
N PRO A 135 6.51 0.93 -8.42
CA PRO A 135 6.45 1.04 -9.87
C PRO A 135 5.20 1.77 -10.35
N GLY A 136 5.39 2.79 -11.18
CA GLY A 136 4.28 3.56 -11.76
C GLY A 136 3.82 4.74 -10.90
N ASP A 137 4.38 4.90 -9.71
CA ASP A 137 4.11 6.04 -8.84
C ASP A 137 5.04 7.22 -9.16
N SER A 138 4.57 8.42 -8.85
CA SER A 138 5.35 9.67 -8.81
C SER A 138 5.59 10.15 -7.37
N PHE A 139 5.29 9.29 -6.40
CA PHE A 139 5.31 9.57 -4.97
C PHE A 139 5.73 8.33 -4.19
N ASN A 140 6.05 8.53 -2.91
CA ASN A 140 6.63 7.49 -2.09
C ASN A 140 5.59 6.66 -1.34
N SER A 141 5.87 5.38 -1.20
CA SER A 141 5.24 4.50 -0.22
C SER A 141 6.12 4.37 1.02
N LEU A 142 5.49 4.14 2.18
CA LEU A 142 6.17 3.96 3.45
C LEU A 142 6.24 2.47 3.79
N PHE A 143 7.46 1.95 3.87
CA PHE A 143 7.76 0.59 4.27
C PHE A 143 8.18 0.60 5.74
N LEU A 144 7.40 -0.06 6.58
CA LEU A 144 7.63 -0.18 8.02
C LEU A 144 8.05 -1.60 8.34
N GLU A 145 9.10 -1.74 9.14
CA GLU A 145 9.35 -2.95 9.90
C GLU A 145 8.59 -2.86 11.22
N VAL A 146 7.70 -3.82 11.45
CA VAL A 146 6.95 -3.89 12.69
C VAL A 146 7.32 -5.17 13.43
N LEU A 147 7.80 -5.03 14.66
CA LEU A 147 7.96 -6.14 15.58
C LEU A 147 6.59 -6.47 16.16
N SER A 148 6.11 -7.68 15.94
CA SER A 148 4.83 -8.19 16.42
C SER A 148 5.07 -9.31 17.42
N GLU A 149 4.29 -9.33 18.50
CA GLU A 149 4.19 -10.48 19.40
C GLU A 149 2.78 -11.06 19.32
N GLU A 150 2.67 -12.33 18.95
CA GLU A 150 1.40 -13.05 18.80
C GLU A 150 1.48 -14.38 19.55
N PRO A 151 0.72 -14.61 20.63
CA PRO A 151 0.66 -15.93 21.26
C PRO A 151 -0.04 -16.97 20.35
N PRO A 152 0.46 -18.23 20.24
CA PRO A 152 1.67 -18.81 20.83
C PRO A 152 2.93 -18.65 19.95
N ILE A 153 2.85 -17.94 18.83
CA ILE A 153 3.92 -17.76 17.82
C ILE A 153 5.16 -17.07 18.42
N GLY A 154 4.96 -16.14 19.36
CA GLY A 154 6.02 -15.35 20.00
C GLY A 154 6.34 -14.06 19.25
N LEU A 155 7.56 -13.55 19.41
CA LEU A 155 8.02 -12.25 18.89
C LEU A 155 8.72 -12.39 17.52
N PHE A 156 8.30 -11.62 16.51
CA PHE A 156 8.84 -11.67 15.15
C PHE A 156 8.68 -10.33 14.40
N SER A 157 9.46 -10.11 13.34
CA SER A 157 9.32 -8.91 12.49
C SER A 157 8.41 -9.19 11.29
N VAL A 158 7.51 -8.26 10.98
CA VAL A 158 6.65 -8.28 9.79
C VAL A 158 6.73 -6.95 9.02
N PRO A 159 6.66 -6.99 7.69
CA PRO A 159 6.57 -5.77 6.90
C PRO A 159 5.16 -5.19 6.95
N TYR A 160 5.08 -3.87 7.03
CA TYR A 160 3.85 -3.12 6.84
C TYR A 160 4.12 -2.07 5.78
N VAL A 161 3.23 -1.90 4.81
CA VAL A 161 3.45 -0.92 3.74
C VAL A 161 2.22 -0.05 3.58
N LEU A 162 2.44 1.26 3.56
CA LEU A 162 1.41 2.28 3.36
C LEU A 162 1.63 3.00 2.03
N ARG A 163 0.54 3.27 1.31
CA ARG A 163 0.51 4.03 0.07
C ARG A 163 -0.75 4.89 0.05
N LYS A 164 -0.61 6.20 -0.19
CA LYS A 164 -1.72 7.18 -0.12
C LYS A 164 -2.52 7.11 1.20
N GLY A 165 -1.82 6.88 2.32
CA GLY A 165 -2.46 6.72 3.64
C GLY A 165 -3.18 5.39 3.87
N GLU A 166 -3.31 4.54 2.84
CA GLU A 166 -3.92 3.23 2.96
C GLU A 166 -2.87 2.13 3.12
N LYS A 167 -3.23 1.06 3.81
CA LYS A 167 -2.37 -0.10 3.96
C LYS A 167 -2.42 -0.99 2.73
N ILE A 168 -1.26 -1.23 2.14
CA ILE A 168 -1.09 -2.09 0.97
C ILE A 168 -0.28 -3.37 1.27
N LEU A 169 0.22 -3.52 2.50
CA LEU A 169 0.73 -4.79 3.03
C LEU A 169 0.53 -4.84 4.54
N ASN A 170 -0.09 -5.92 5.01
CA ASN A 170 -0.10 -6.31 6.41
C ASN A 170 0.64 -7.65 6.58
N GLY A 171 1.94 -7.60 6.84
CA GLY A 171 2.76 -8.79 6.92
C GLY A 171 2.28 -9.79 7.98
N LEU A 172 1.72 -9.34 9.10
CA LEU A 172 1.16 -10.27 10.10
C LEU A 172 -0.02 -11.06 9.52
N ALA A 173 -0.98 -10.38 8.88
CA ALA A 173 -2.17 -11.04 8.36
C ALA A 173 -1.81 -12.11 7.31
N VAL A 174 -0.78 -11.86 6.50
CA VAL A 174 -0.35 -12.79 5.44
C VAL A 174 0.58 -13.89 5.97
N LEU A 175 1.40 -13.61 6.99
CA LEU A 175 2.47 -14.51 7.41
C LEU A 175 2.18 -15.28 8.69
N LYS A 176 1.15 -14.93 9.47
CA LYS A 176 0.88 -15.55 10.78
C LYS A 176 0.86 -17.08 10.73
N ASP A 177 0.36 -17.65 9.63
CA ASP A 177 0.25 -19.10 9.43
C ASP A 177 1.47 -19.69 8.68
N HIS A 178 2.46 -18.87 8.33
CA HIS A 178 3.65 -19.30 7.63
C HIS A 178 4.57 -20.06 8.59
N GLN A 179 4.82 -21.34 8.30
CA GLN A 179 5.58 -22.28 9.14
C GLN A 179 7.00 -21.82 9.56
N PHE A 180 7.59 -20.86 8.83
CA PHE A 180 8.91 -20.29 9.16
C PHE A 180 8.87 -18.98 9.94
N LEU A 181 7.70 -18.34 10.07
CA LEU A 181 7.55 -17.13 10.87
C LEU A 181 7.94 -17.36 12.35
N PRO A 182 7.49 -18.42 13.05
CA PRO A 182 7.92 -18.70 14.42
C PRO A 182 9.43 -18.99 14.55
N LYS A 183 10.05 -19.50 13.48
CA LYS A 183 11.50 -19.80 13.42
C LYS A 183 12.32 -18.53 13.16
N SER A 184 11.70 -17.48 12.63
CA SER A 184 12.34 -16.22 12.33
C SER A 184 12.48 -15.37 13.59
N LYS A 185 13.43 -15.75 14.46
CA LYS A 185 13.65 -15.08 15.74
C LYS A 185 13.97 -13.57 15.67
N ARG A 186 14.14 -12.98 14.47
CA ARG A 186 14.34 -11.55 14.09
C ARG A 186 14.97 -11.50 12.68
N ILE A 187 14.36 -12.06 11.64
CA ILE A 187 15.02 -12.04 10.32
C ILE A 187 14.68 -10.75 9.58
N ASP A 188 15.71 -10.01 9.20
CA ASP A 188 15.62 -8.77 8.45
C ASP A 188 14.94 -9.00 7.09
N PHE A 189 13.94 -8.18 6.76
CA PHE A 189 13.32 -8.08 5.44
C PHE A 189 14.24 -7.23 4.56
N SER A 190 14.37 -7.63 3.31
CA SER A 190 15.13 -6.88 2.32
C SER A 190 14.15 -6.23 1.35
N TYR A 191 14.28 -4.92 1.18
CA TYR A 191 13.61 -4.21 0.09
C TYR A 191 14.55 -4.13 -1.09
N ASN A 192 14.17 -4.72 -2.22
CA ASN A 192 14.89 -4.57 -3.47
C ASN A 192 14.33 -3.34 -4.21
N LYS A 193 15.13 -2.27 -4.28
CA LYS A 193 14.72 -1.03 -4.96
C LYS A 193 14.56 -1.19 -6.47
N GLU A 194 15.23 -2.15 -7.10
CA GLU A 194 15.24 -2.34 -8.55
C GLU A 194 14.04 -3.18 -8.98
N GLU A 195 13.84 -4.32 -8.32
CA GLU A 195 12.68 -5.18 -8.56
C GLU A 195 11.40 -4.65 -7.91
N LYS A 196 11.53 -3.68 -6.99
CA LYS A 196 10.45 -3.04 -6.24
C LYS A 196 9.61 -4.10 -5.50
N ASN A 197 10.30 -5.06 -4.91
CA ASN A 197 9.72 -6.14 -4.13
C ASN A 197 10.30 -6.14 -2.72
N LEU A 198 9.58 -6.85 -1.84
CA LEU A 198 10.01 -7.08 -0.49
C LEU A 198 10.26 -8.57 -0.30
N THR A 199 11.47 -8.92 0.11
CA THR A 199 11.86 -10.30 0.40
C THR A 199 11.89 -10.49 1.91
N ILE A 200 11.17 -11.50 2.37
CA ILE A 200 11.19 -11.97 3.76
C ILE A 200 12.05 -13.23 3.80
N PHE A 201 12.82 -13.38 4.87
CA PHE A 201 13.79 -14.47 5.04
C PHE A 201 14.90 -14.51 3.97
N PRO A 202 15.52 -13.37 3.58
CA PRO A 202 16.47 -13.32 2.47
C PRO A 202 17.71 -14.21 2.68
N ASN A 203 18.12 -14.42 3.93
CA ASN A 203 19.27 -15.25 4.28
C ASN A 203 19.00 -16.76 4.17
N ASN A 204 17.75 -17.16 3.91
CA ASN A 204 17.37 -18.55 3.73
C ASN A 204 16.72 -18.75 2.35
N ARG A 205 17.55 -19.02 1.34
CA ARG A 205 17.11 -19.16 -0.07
C ARG A 205 16.02 -20.20 -0.27
N THR A 206 15.91 -21.20 0.60
CA THR A 206 14.91 -22.27 0.49
C THR A 206 13.51 -21.79 0.87
N TYR A 207 13.39 -20.75 1.71
CA TYR A 207 12.11 -20.30 2.26
C TYR A 207 11.89 -18.79 2.14
N ALA A 208 12.71 -18.11 1.32
CA ALA A 208 12.54 -16.70 1.05
C ALA A 208 11.19 -16.45 0.38
N GLN A 209 10.37 -15.58 0.95
CA GLN A 209 9.08 -15.19 0.39
C GLN A 209 9.19 -13.78 -0.19
N ASN A 210 8.97 -13.64 -1.49
CA ASN A 210 8.91 -12.35 -2.15
C ASN A 210 7.47 -11.82 -2.16
N PHE A 211 7.34 -10.51 -2.06
CA PHE A 211 6.09 -9.78 -2.21
C PHE A 211 6.23 -8.76 -3.34
N ASN A 212 5.36 -8.86 -4.33
CA ASN A 212 5.39 -8.03 -5.53
C ASN A 212 4.20 -7.06 -5.53
N PHE A 213 4.46 -5.79 -5.83
CA PHE A 213 3.38 -4.81 -5.93
C PHE A 213 2.59 -4.98 -7.23
N ASN A 214 1.27 -5.18 -7.14
CA ASN A 214 0.40 -5.42 -8.28
C ASN A 214 -0.37 -4.16 -8.75
N GLY A 215 -0.09 -2.98 -8.19
CA GLY A 215 -0.82 -1.74 -8.48
C GLY A 215 -1.86 -1.35 -7.44
N TRP A 216 -2.33 -2.34 -6.66
CA TRP A 216 -3.20 -2.13 -5.51
C TRP A 216 -2.49 -2.49 -4.21
N GLU A 217 -1.90 -3.68 -4.14
CA GLU A 217 -1.24 -4.20 -2.94
C GLU A 217 0.02 -5.00 -3.23
N LEU A 218 0.80 -5.29 -2.19
CA LEU A 218 1.91 -6.24 -2.23
C LEU A 218 1.37 -7.65 -2.05
N VAL A 219 1.42 -8.45 -3.11
CA VAL A 219 0.95 -9.84 -3.12
C VAL A 219 2.13 -10.81 -3.01
N PRO A 220 1.99 -11.95 -2.31
CA PRO A 220 3.05 -12.96 -2.25
C PRO A 220 3.32 -13.53 -3.65
N ASP A 221 4.61 -13.70 -3.97
CA ASP A 221 5.05 -14.44 -5.15
C ASP A 221 4.82 -15.93 -4.90
N VAL A 222 3.89 -16.51 -5.66
CA VAL A 222 3.56 -17.93 -5.58
C VAL A 222 4.07 -18.61 -6.84
N PRO A 223 4.79 -19.74 -6.73
CA PRO A 223 5.24 -20.49 -7.90
C PRO A 223 4.09 -20.82 -8.85
N ASN A 224 4.33 -20.64 -10.15
CA ASN A 224 3.36 -20.86 -11.23
C ASN A 224 2.13 -19.94 -11.23
N VAL A 225 2.15 -18.85 -10.46
CA VAL A 225 1.04 -17.88 -10.36
C VAL A 225 1.50 -16.54 -10.92
N ALA A 226 0.68 -15.96 -11.79
CA ALA A 226 0.92 -14.60 -12.24
C ALA A 226 0.45 -13.62 -11.17
N ALA A 227 1.16 -12.51 -11.01
CA ALA A 227 0.68 -11.34 -10.28
C ALA A 227 0.50 -10.20 -11.27
N PRO A 228 -0.68 -10.04 -11.90
CA PRO A 228 -0.94 -8.98 -12.86
C PRO A 228 -0.78 -7.61 -12.20
N GLY A 229 0.32 -6.94 -12.48
CA GLY A 229 0.59 -5.58 -12.01
C GLY A 229 -0.01 -4.54 -12.93
N LEU A 230 -0.93 -3.72 -12.45
CA LEU A 230 -1.48 -2.59 -13.19
C LEU A 230 -0.34 -1.63 -13.59
N MET A 231 -0.21 -1.35 -14.89
CA MET A 231 0.78 -0.42 -15.41
C MET A 231 0.16 0.93 -15.77
N THR A 232 -0.79 0.92 -16.70
CA THR A 232 -1.45 2.10 -17.22
C THR A 232 -2.90 1.78 -17.53
N VAL A 233 -3.75 2.79 -17.42
CA VAL A 233 -5.11 2.78 -17.96
C VAL A 233 -5.16 3.93 -18.96
N GLU A 234 -5.49 3.61 -20.20
CA GLU A 234 -5.76 4.57 -21.26
C GLU A 234 -7.28 4.61 -21.41
N ALA A 235 -7.89 5.72 -21.01
CA ALA A 235 -9.33 5.93 -20.99
C ALA A 235 -9.63 7.39 -21.40
N PRO A 236 -10.84 7.71 -21.89
CA PRO A 236 -11.21 9.07 -22.26
C PRO A 236 -11.12 10.03 -21.06
N SER A 237 -10.91 11.32 -21.33
CA SER A 237 -10.85 12.37 -20.30
C SER A 237 -12.20 12.67 -19.65
N SER A 238 -13.30 12.29 -20.32
CA SER A 238 -14.67 12.47 -19.83
C SER A 238 -15.55 11.33 -20.33
N TRP A 239 -16.58 11.01 -19.55
CA TRP A 239 -17.55 9.97 -19.86
C TRP A 239 -18.94 10.58 -20.05
N SER A 240 -19.75 9.98 -20.90
CA SER A 240 -21.14 10.37 -21.11
C SER A 240 -21.98 9.14 -21.41
N LYS A 241 -23.18 9.08 -20.84
CA LYS A 241 -24.11 7.99 -21.03
C LYS A 241 -24.35 7.71 -22.52
N GLY A 242 -24.31 6.43 -22.89
CA GLY A 242 -24.61 5.98 -24.26
C GLY A 242 -23.52 6.28 -25.29
N LYS A 243 -22.44 6.97 -24.92
CA LYS A 243 -21.30 7.24 -25.80
C LYS A 243 -20.29 6.11 -25.71
N GLN A 244 -19.99 5.45 -26.83
CA GLN A 244 -18.97 4.41 -26.89
C GLN A 244 -17.58 5.03 -26.86
N GLU A 245 -16.73 4.52 -25.96
CA GLU A 245 -15.35 4.96 -25.81
C GLU A 245 -14.40 3.76 -25.78
N GLU A 246 -13.17 3.97 -26.24
CA GLU A 246 -12.12 2.95 -26.25
C GLU A 246 -11.30 3.00 -24.95
N VAL A 247 -11.02 1.83 -24.38
CA VAL A 247 -10.20 1.69 -23.17
C VAL A 247 -9.12 0.65 -23.39
N VAL A 248 -7.89 0.96 -22.94
CA VAL A 248 -6.78 0.00 -22.90
C VAL A 248 -6.23 -0.09 -21.48
N ILE A 249 -6.20 -1.30 -20.92
CA ILE A 249 -5.60 -1.57 -19.61
C ILE A 249 -4.35 -2.41 -19.82
N TRP A 250 -3.22 -1.89 -19.38
CA TRP A 250 -1.95 -2.60 -19.44
C TRP A 250 -1.62 -3.25 -18.11
N PHE A 251 -1.39 -4.56 -18.15
CA PHE A 251 -0.87 -5.34 -17.05
C PHE A 251 0.56 -5.77 -17.35
N LYS A 252 1.37 -5.95 -16.31
CA LYS A 252 2.68 -6.61 -16.37
C LYS A 252 2.73 -7.69 -15.32
N ASN A 253 3.06 -8.92 -15.68
CA ASN A 253 3.23 -9.96 -14.67
C ASN A 253 4.43 -9.63 -13.78
N ARG A 254 4.19 -9.41 -12.48
CA ARG A 254 5.22 -9.14 -11.48
C ARG A 254 5.62 -10.38 -10.69
N GLY A 255 4.79 -11.42 -10.72
CA GLY A 255 5.04 -12.69 -10.07
C GLY A 255 5.81 -13.66 -10.96
N SER A 256 5.70 -14.94 -10.61
CA SER A 256 6.30 -16.05 -11.34
C SER A 256 5.67 -16.27 -12.72
N PHE A 257 6.33 -17.06 -13.58
CA PHE A 257 5.72 -17.53 -14.83
C PHE A 257 4.41 -18.25 -14.53
N SER A 258 3.36 -18.01 -15.31
CA SER A 258 2.09 -18.73 -15.18
C SER A 258 1.71 -19.41 -16.49
N GLY A 259 1.31 -20.67 -16.41
CA GLY A 259 0.83 -21.44 -17.56
C GLY A 259 -0.48 -20.88 -18.12
N THR A 260 -1.45 -20.60 -17.24
CA THR A 260 -2.73 -19.99 -17.61
C THR A 260 -3.18 -19.04 -16.51
N THR A 261 -3.50 -17.80 -16.91
CA THR A 261 -4.07 -16.78 -16.04
C THR A 261 -5.37 -16.28 -16.63
N TYR A 262 -6.42 -16.30 -15.84
CA TYR A 262 -7.70 -15.68 -16.17
C TYR A 262 -7.75 -14.31 -15.53
N ILE A 263 -8.16 -13.28 -16.27
CA ILE A 263 -8.50 -11.96 -15.72
C ILE A 263 -9.99 -11.74 -15.97
N SER A 264 -10.72 -11.35 -14.93
CA SER A 264 -12.14 -11.02 -15.00
C SER A 264 -12.30 -9.52 -14.73
N LEU A 265 -13.03 -8.84 -15.61
CA LEU A 265 -13.38 -7.44 -15.52
C LEU A 265 -14.92 -7.34 -15.48
N SER A 266 -15.48 -7.05 -14.30
CA SER A 266 -16.92 -6.83 -14.13
C SER A 266 -17.23 -5.33 -14.11
N PHE A 267 -18.38 -4.92 -14.64
CA PHE A 267 -18.76 -3.50 -14.82
C PHE A 267 -19.99 -3.15 -13.96
N PRO A 268 -19.84 -2.82 -12.67
CA PRO A 268 -20.97 -2.68 -11.74
C PRO A 268 -22.01 -1.63 -12.13
N LEU A 269 -21.59 -0.59 -12.87
CA LEU A 269 -22.47 0.50 -13.33
C LEU A 269 -23.25 0.16 -14.61
N GLY A 270 -23.22 -1.09 -15.08
CA GLY A 270 -23.95 -1.54 -16.26
C GLY A 270 -23.20 -1.28 -17.57
N GLY A 271 -23.92 -0.99 -18.64
CA GLY A 271 -23.38 -0.60 -19.95
C GLY A 271 -23.33 -1.74 -20.98
N LYS A 272 -22.54 -1.50 -22.04
CA LYS A 272 -22.29 -2.47 -23.12
C LYS A 272 -20.81 -2.58 -23.42
N LEU A 273 -20.35 -3.80 -23.71
CA LEU A 273 -18.97 -4.11 -24.07
C LEU A 273 -18.89 -4.62 -25.49
N GLU A 274 -17.90 -4.11 -26.22
CA GLU A 274 -17.49 -4.62 -27.51
C GLU A 274 -15.98 -4.91 -27.47
N ILE A 275 -15.60 -6.05 -28.04
CA ILE A 275 -14.21 -6.47 -28.17
C ILE A 275 -13.91 -6.70 -29.65
N ASP A 276 -12.67 -6.47 -30.05
CA ASP A 276 -12.24 -6.76 -31.42
C ASP A 276 -12.34 -8.28 -31.67
N SER A 277 -13.21 -8.68 -32.60
CA SER A 277 -13.39 -10.06 -33.00
C SER A 277 -12.07 -10.64 -33.52
N GLY A 278 -11.61 -11.76 -32.94
CA GLY A 278 -10.40 -12.47 -33.38
C GLY A 278 -9.20 -12.39 -32.43
N LYS A 279 -9.26 -11.62 -31.33
CA LYS A 279 -8.25 -11.72 -30.27
C LYS A 279 -8.48 -12.98 -29.43
N GLU A 280 -7.57 -13.93 -29.55
CA GLU A 280 -7.56 -15.15 -28.73
C GLU A 280 -7.59 -14.81 -27.24
N GLY A 281 -8.41 -15.56 -26.50
CA GLY A 281 -8.53 -15.45 -25.05
C GLY A 281 -9.45 -14.34 -24.54
N LEU A 282 -10.05 -13.49 -25.37
CA LEU A 282 -11.05 -12.51 -24.91
C LEU A 282 -12.48 -12.99 -25.10
N LYS A 283 -13.31 -12.85 -24.07
CA LYS A 283 -14.73 -13.18 -24.12
C LYS A 283 -15.57 -12.15 -23.37
N ALA A 284 -16.40 -11.43 -24.10
CA ALA A 284 -17.37 -10.50 -23.52
C ALA A 284 -18.71 -11.22 -23.28
N TYR A 285 -19.29 -10.97 -22.12
CA TYR A 285 -20.61 -11.45 -21.73
C TYR A 285 -21.51 -10.24 -21.49
N PRO A 286 -22.52 -10.00 -22.33
CA PRO A 286 -23.55 -9.02 -22.02
C PRO A 286 -24.34 -9.43 -20.76
N ALA A 287 -25.07 -8.48 -20.16
CA ALA A 287 -26.02 -8.79 -19.09
C ALA A 287 -27.04 -9.85 -19.56
N GLY A 288 -27.39 -10.78 -18.67
CA GLY A 288 -28.25 -11.95 -18.94
C GLY A 288 -27.50 -13.20 -19.43
N SER A 289 -26.19 -13.13 -19.64
CA SER A 289 -25.38 -14.29 -20.06
C SER A 289 -25.16 -15.28 -18.92
N SER A 290 -25.04 -16.57 -19.23
CA SER A 290 -24.67 -17.58 -18.24
C SER A 290 -23.17 -17.53 -17.92
N ILE A 291 -22.83 -17.26 -16.66
CA ILE A 291 -21.45 -17.11 -16.14
C ILE A 291 -21.21 -18.00 -14.92
N PHE A 292 -19.98 -18.45 -14.71
CA PHE A 292 -19.63 -19.34 -13.59
C PHE A 292 -19.35 -18.53 -12.31
N SER A 293 -19.93 -18.94 -11.19
CA SER A 293 -19.80 -18.27 -9.88
C SER A 293 -18.83 -18.98 -8.93
N SER A 294 -18.45 -18.29 -7.85
CA SER A 294 -17.64 -18.83 -6.75
C SER A 294 -18.30 -20.02 -6.04
N ASN A 295 -19.64 -20.06 -6.04
CA ASN A 295 -20.44 -21.18 -5.53
C ASN A 295 -20.48 -22.40 -6.47
N GLN A 296 -19.63 -22.41 -7.50
CA GLN A 296 -19.50 -23.49 -8.48
C GLN A 296 -20.78 -23.76 -9.30
N LYS A 297 -21.59 -22.72 -9.50
CA LYS A 297 -22.83 -22.77 -10.27
C LYS A 297 -22.83 -21.72 -11.38
N TYR A 298 -23.55 -22.02 -12.45
CA TYR A 298 -23.85 -21.01 -13.47
C TYR A 298 -24.98 -20.09 -12.97
N ILE A 299 -24.79 -18.79 -13.15
CA ILE A 299 -25.74 -17.74 -12.82
C ILE A 299 -25.90 -16.82 -14.04
N ASN A 300 -27.01 -16.09 -14.11
CA ASN A 300 -27.18 -15.05 -15.12
C ASN A 300 -26.41 -13.80 -14.70
N SER A 301 -25.59 -13.26 -15.60
CA SER A 301 -24.88 -12.01 -15.38
C SER A 301 -25.87 -10.87 -15.19
N THR A 302 -25.65 -10.04 -14.17
CA THR A 302 -26.49 -8.85 -13.93
C THR A 302 -25.92 -7.62 -14.60
N VAL A 303 -24.61 -7.62 -14.87
CA VAL A 303 -23.89 -6.53 -15.54
C VAL A 303 -22.90 -7.11 -16.56
N PRO A 304 -22.39 -6.31 -17.51
CA PRO A 304 -21.39 -6.78 -18.46
C PRO A 304 -20.15 -7.34 -17.75
N LEU A 305 -19.57 -8.38 -18.37
CA LEU A 305 -18.35 -9.03 -17.91
C LEU A 305 -17.41 -9.26 -19.09
N LEU A 306 -16.12 -8.98 -18.90
CA LEU A 306 -15.07 -9.34 -19.85
C LEU A 306 -14.11 -10.34 -19.17
N GLU A 307 -14.05 -11.55 -19.70
CA GLU A 307 -13.07 -12.56 -19.31
C GLU A 307 -11.91 -12.60 -20.32
N ILE A 308 -10.70 -12.68 -19.77
CA ILE A 308 -9.45 -12.75 -20.50
C ILE A 308 -8.73 -14.02 -20.08
N THR A 309 -8.27 -14.81 -21.04
CA THR A 309 -7.39 -15.97 -20.84
C THR A 309 -6.02 -15.65 -21.41
N LYS A 310 -5.02 -15.53 -20.53
CA LYS A 310 -3.62 -15.38 -20.91
C LYS A 310 -2.88 -16.69 -20.64
N GLU A 311 -2.53 -17.38 -21.72
CA GLU A 311 -1.64 -18.55 -21.67
C GLU A 311 -0.19 -18.11 -21.73
N GLY A 312 0.70 -18.78 -20.98
CA GLY A 312 2.13 -18.50 -20.95
C GLY A 312 2.46 -17.05 -20.63
N TRP A 313 2.36 -16.65 -19.36
CA TRP A 313 2.68 -15.29 -18.93
C TRP A 313 3.99 -15.24 -18.15
N ALA A 314 5.09 -14.96 -18.86
CA ALA A 314 6.41 -14.82 -18.25
C ALA A 314 6.52 -13.59 -17.34
N ARG A 315 7.37 -13.70 -16.30
CA ARG A 315 7.70 -12.60 -15.40
C ARG A 315 8.15 -11.39 -16.23
N ASN A 316 7.72 -10.21 -15.79
CA ASN A 316 7.96 -8.91 -16.42
C ASN A 316 7.38 -8.69 -17.82
N HIS A 317 6.64 -9.64 -18.41
CA HIS A 317 6.01 -9.42 -19.70
C HIS A 317 4.71 -8.64 -19.57
N LYS A 318 4.49 -7.73 -20.52
CA LYS A 318 3.30 -6.88 -20.58
C LYS A 318 2.19 -7.54 -21.37
N TYR A 319 0.95 -7.22 -21.02
CA TYR A 319 -0.24 -7.64 -21.72
C TYR A 319 -1.28 -6.51 -21.68
N GLY A 320 -1.76 -6.10 -22.85
CA GLY A 320 -2.74 -5.02 -23.00
C GLY A 320 -4.12 -5.59 -23.32
N VAL A 321 -5.12 -5.22 -22.50
CA VAL A 321 -6.53 -5.54 -22.74
C VAL A 321 -7.19 -4.32 -23.35
N LYS A 322 -7.66 -4.45 -24.59
CA LYS A 322 -8.34 -3.39 -25.33
C LYS A 322 -9.81 -3.76 -25.52
N PHE A 323 -10.72 -2.86 -25.18
CA PHE A 323 -12.16 -3.02 -25.36
C PHE A 323 -12.83 -1.66 -25.58
N LYS A 324 -14.03 -1.68 -26.16
CA LYS A 324 -14.90 -0.52 -26.25
C LYS A 324 -16.03 -0.66 -25.23
N TYR A 325 -16.31 0.41 -24.51
CA TYR A 325 -17.32 0.45 -23.46
C TYR A 325 -18.29 1.59 -23.69
N THR A 326 -19.58 1.30 -23.54
CA THR A 326 -20.67 2.28 -23.61
C THR A 326 -21.36 2.32 -22.25
N PRO A 327 -21.23 3.38 -21.45
CA PRO A 327 -21.78 3.43 -20.10
C PRO A 327 -23.30 3.69 -20.09
N ASP A 328 -23.98 3.19 -19.06
CA ASP A 328 -25.41 3.45 -18.81
C ASP A 328 -25.66 4.69 -17.93
N THR A 329 -24.60 5.29 -17.39
CA THR A 329 -24.63 6.46 -16.51
C THR A 329 -23.65 7.53 -17.00
N ASP A 330 -23.81 8.76 -16.50
CA ASP A 330 -22.88 9.88 -16.75
C ASP A 330 -21.72 9.92 -15.74
N GLU A 331 -21.69 9.00 -14.79
CA GLU A 331 -20.62 8.87 -13.81
C GLU A 331 -19.35 8.30 -14.45
N VAL A 332 -18.18 8.60 -13.87
CA VAL A 332 -16.92 7.98 -14.29
C VAL A 332 -17.01 6.47 -13.98
N PRO A 333 -16.95 5.59 -15.00
CA PRO A 333 -17.08 4.16 -14.79
C PRO A 333 -15.92 3.62 -13.96
N TYR A 334 -16.21 2.57 -13.19
CA TYR A 334 -15.19 1.74 -12.59
C TYR A 334 -15.48 0.28 -12.88
N ILE A 335 -14.41 -0.53 -12.87
CA ILE A 335 -14.48 -1.97 -13.06
C ILE A 335 -13.96 -2.70 -11.85
N LEU A 336 -14.44 -3.92 -11.65
CA LEU A 336 -13.92 -4.85 -10.66
C LEU A 336 -12.97 -5.81 -11.34
N VAL A 337 -11.69 -5.74 -10.97
CA VAL A 337 -10.60 -6.52 -11.54
C VAL A 337 -10.23 -7.67 -10.62
N ARG A 338 -10.28 -8.88 -11.16
CA ARG A 338 -9.77 -10.08 -10.50
C ARG A 338 -8.87 -10.85 -11.43
N SER A 339 -7.88 -11.53 -10.89
CA SER A 339 -7.15 -12.55 -11.62
C SER A 339 -7.16 -13.89 -10.90
N THR A 340 -7.13 -14.96 -11.67
CA THR A 340 -7.05 -16.33 -11.18
C THR A 340 -5.98 -17.07 -11.97
N SER A 341 -4.99 -17.63 -11.30
CA SER A 341 -4.04 -18.57 -11.90
C SER A 341 -4.21 -19.96 -11.28
N LYS A 342 -3.88 -20.98 -12.05
CA LYS A 342 -3.77 -22.35 -11.54
C LYS A 342 -2.34 -22.59 -11.07
N SER A 343 -2.16 -22.87 -9.78
CA SER A 343 -0.88 -23.34 -9.22
C SER A 343 -1.00 -24.83 -8.92
N TYR A 344 -0.43 -25.68 -9.78
CA TYR A 344 -0.52 -27.13 -9.66
C TYR A 344 -1.97 -27.64 -9.50
N ARG A 345 -2.39 -27.98 -8.27
CA ARG A 345 -3.73 -28.46 -7.94
C ARG A 345 -4.67 -27.35 -7.44
N ASP A 346 -4.11 -26.22 -7.04
CA ASP A 346 -4.85 -25.12 -6.41
C ASP A 346 -5.12 -23.98 -7.38
N LYS A 347 -6.15 -23.19 -7.07
CA LYS A 347 -6.45 -21.93 -7.77
C LYS A 347 -6.09 -20.79 -6.84
N VAL A 348 -5.29 -19.86 -7.32
CA VAL A 348 -4.94 -18.65 -6.59
C VAL A 348 -5.69 -17.49 -7.21
N ASN A 349 -6.54 -16.85 -6.40
CA ASN A 349 -7.24 -15.63 -6.76
C ASN A 349 -6.49 -14.42 -6.21
N LEU A 350 -6.37 -13.37 -7.01
CA LEU A 350 -5.94 -12.04 -6.58
C LEU A 350 -7.10 -11.06 -6.88
N PRO A 351 -7.61 -10.32 -5.89
CA PRO A 351 -7.20 -10.30 -4.47
C PRO A 351 -7.41 -11.62 -3.73
N THR A 352 -6.58 -11.86 -2.72
CA THR A 352 -6.75 -12.98 -1.78
C THR A 352 -7.69 -12.60 -0.64
N ASP A 353 -8.06 -13.57 0.20
CA ASP A 353 -8.82 -13.29 1.44
C ASP A 353 -8.04 -12.48 2.48
N PHE A 354 -6.71 -12.40 2.34
CA PHE A 354 -5.81 -11.62 3.20
C PHE A 354 -5.47 -10.24 2.62
N SER A 355 -6.20 -9.81 1.58
CA SER A 355 -5.99 -8.51 0.94
C SER A 355 -6.03 -7.38 1.97
N SER A 356 -5.05 -6.49 1.91
CA SER A 356 -4.93 -5.37 2.86
C SER A 356 -5.66 -4.11 2.41
N VAL A 357 -6.08 -4.08 1.14
CA VAL A 357 -6.75 -2.96 0.50
C VAL A 357 -8.25 -3.16 0.43
N LYS A 358 -8.98 -2.07 0.16
CA LYS A 358 -10.42 -2.14 -0.07
C LYS A 358 -10.71 -2.99 -1.33
N THR A 359 -11.58 -3.97 -1.17
CA THR A 359 -12.06 -4.85 -2.24
C THR A 359 -13.59 -4.81 -2.29
N GLU A 360 -14.15 -5.15 -3.44
CA GLU A 360 -15.58 -5.33 -3.63
C GLU A 360 -15.84 -6.75 -4.13
N VAL A 361 -17.06 -7.27 -3.90
CA VAL A 361 -17.47 -8.58 -4.39
C VAL A 361 -18.07 -8.40 -5.79
N ASP A 362 -17.51 -9.08 -6.78
CA ASP A 362 -18.03 -9.08 -8.14
C ASP A 362 -19.34 -9.89 -8.26
N GLN A 363 -20.02 -9.77 -9.40
CA GLN A 363 -21.26 -10.52 -9.66
C GLN A 363 -21.06 -12.04 -9.66
N GLN A 364 -19.83 -12.53 -9.83
CA GLN A 364 -19.50 -13.96 -9.74
C GLN A 364 -19.29 -14.40 -8.28
N GLY A 365 -19.34 -13.50 -7.30
CA GLY A 365 -19.17 -13.78 -5.89
C GLY A 365 -17.71 -13.88 -5.46
N PHE A 366 -16.77 -13.26 -6.18
CA PHE A 366 -15.35 -13.19 -5.80
C PHE A 366 -14.94 -11.78 -5.39
N ARG A 367 -13.94 -11.68 -4.52
CA ARG A 367 -13.28 -10.40 -4.22
C ARG A 367 -12.53 -9.88 -5.44
N SER A 368 -12.63 -8.59 -5.67
CA SER A 368 -12.06 -7.90 -6.84
C SER A 368 -11.58 -6.50 -6.46
N TYR A 369 -10.53 -6.04 -7.15
CA TYR A 369 -10.00 -4.70 -6.99
C TYR A 369 -10.84 -3.69 -7.77
N PRO A 370 -11.33 -2.60 -7.15
CA PRO A 370 -11.94 -1.52 -7.90
C PRO A 370 -10.89 -0.75 -8.72
N LEU A 371 -11.25 -0.43 -9.96
CA LEU A 371 -10.42 0.33 -10.90
C LEU A 371 -11.29 1.33 -11.66
N SER A 372 -11.22 2.60 -11.28
CA SER A 372 -11.82 3.69 -12.07
C SER A 372 -11.19 3.79 -13.47
N LEU A 373 -12.02 3.97 -14.50
CA LEU A 373 -11.60 4.12 -15.88
C LEU A 373 -11.23 5.57 -16.17
N VAL A 374 -10.16 6.02 -15.52
CA VAL A 374 -9.53 7.33 -15.73
C VAL A 374 -8.13 7.08 -16.26
N SER A 375 -7.68 7.92 -17.18
CA SER A 375 -6.33 7.84 -17.71
C SER A 375 -5.29 7.98 -16.59
N ARG A 376 -4.41 6.98 -16.44
CA ARG A 376 -3.36 6.97 -15.40
C ARG A 376 -2.11 6.22 -15.83
N GLY A 377 -1.00 6.65 -15.24
CA GLY A 377 0.34 6.14 -15.50
C GLY A 377 0.96 6.81 -16.74
N LYS A 378 2.29 6.70 -16.87
CA LYS A 378 2.98 7.25 -18.04
C LYS A 378 2.64 6.39 -19.25
N SER A 379 1.80 6.90 -20.16
CA SER A 379 1.76 6.39 -21.53
C SER A 379 3.20 6.46 -22.02
N LYS A 380 3.80 5.33 -22.38
CA LYS A 380 5.09 5.38 -23.06
C LYS A 380 4.85 6.11 -24.38
N GLN A 381 5.33 7.35 -24.49
CA GLN A 381 5.89 7.82 -25.75
C GLN A 381 7.14 7.00 -26.05
#